data_AF-K1T670-F1
#
_entry.id   AF-K1T670-F1
#
_cell.length_a   1.000
_cell.length_b   1.000
_cell.length_c   1.000
_cell.angle_alpha   90.00
_cell.angle_beta   90.00
_cell.angle_gamma   90.00
#
_symmetry.space_group_name_H-M   'P 1'
#
loop_
_entity.id
_entity.type
_entity.pdbx_description
1 polymer ?
#
loop_
_entity_poly.entity_id
_entity_poly.type
_entity_poly.pdbx_seq_one_letter_code
_entity_poly.pdbx_strand_id
1 'polypeptide(L)'
;MWEKERKVCNMQVVLENEALKVTINSFGAELASIRGKETDTEYLWNADAKFWKRSAPVLFPFVGSLKNKEYHYEGKAYPMGQHGFARDMEFAVDVQTATEAWFSLHSNEETKAKYPLEFILKIGYELEGKDL
;
A
#
# COMPACT_ATOMS: atom_id res chain seq x y z
N MET A 1 -8.23 10.01 -25.95
CA MET A 1 -7.79 11.33 -25.45
C MET A 1 -8.35 11.48 -24.03
N TRP A 2 -7.66 11.40 -22.90
CA TRP A 2 -6.25 11.35 -22.53
C TRP A 2 -6.09 10.30 -21.41
N GLU A 3 -5.30 9.26 -21.61
CA GLU A 3 -4.69 8.55 -20.48
C GLU A 3 -3.39 9.27 -20.18
N LYS A 4 -3.42 10.17 -19.19
CA LYS A 4 -2.18 10.64 -18.56
C LYS A 4 -1.54 9.40 -17.95
N GLU A 5 -0.50 8.87 -18.59
CA GLU A 5 0.47 7.99 -17.95
C GLU A 5 1.02 8.74 -16.73
N ARG A 6 0.38 8.55 -15.57
CA ARG A 6 1.02 8.86 -14.30
C ARG A 6 2.24 7.95 -14.27
N LYS A 7 3.41 8.57 -14.39
CA LYS A 7 4.69 7.93 -14.17
C LYS A 7 4.67 7.46 -12.71
N VAL A 8 4.27 6.21 -12.47
CA VAL A 8 4.34 5.57 -11.16
C VAL A 8 5.81 5.59 -10.79
N CYS A 9 6.15 6.37 -9.76
CA CYS A 9 7.52 6.42 -9.27
C CYS A 9 7.64 5.24 -8.33
N ASN A 10 7.80 4.03 -8.89
CA ASN A 10 7.84 2.79 -8.13
C ASN A 10 9.16 2.67 -7.36
N MET A 11 9.35 3.53 -6.36
CA MET A 11 10.51 3.51 -5.50
C MET A 11 10.35 2.36 -4.51
N GLN A 12 11.38 1.54 -4.39
CA GLN A 12 11.42 0.44 -3.44
C GLN A 12 12.26 0.83 -2.24
N VAL A 13 11.72 0.60 -1.06
CA VAL A 13 12.43 0.68 0.21
C VAL A 13 12.81 -0.73 0.61
N VAL A 14 14.06 -0.92 1.01
CA VAL A 14 14.57 -2.21 1.48
C VAL A 14 14.95 -2.05 2.95
N LEU A 15 14.37 -2.92 3.78
CA LEU A 15 14.78 -3.12 5.17
C LEU A 15 15.52 -4.44 5.26
N GLU A 16 16.60 -4.48 6.03
CA GLU A 16 17.40 -5.69 6.20
C GLU A 16 18.04 -5.74 7.60
N ASN A 17 17.95 -6.90 8.24
CA ASN A 17 18.70 -7.25 9.44
C ASN A 17 19.41 -8.62 9.24
N GLU A 18 19.88 -9.25 10.32
CA GLU A 18 20.56 -10.55 10.22
C GLU A 18 19.65 -11.69 9.74
N ALA A 19 18.34 -11.63 10.03
CA ALA A 19 17.41 -12.71 9.76
C ALA A 19 16.52 -12.49 8.52
N LEU A 20 16.13 -11.26 8.24
CA LEU A 20 15.16 -10.91 7.20
C LEU A 20 15.69 -9.84 6.25
N LYS A 21 15.26 -9.93 5.00
CA LYS A 21 15.32 -8.87 3.99
C LYS A 21 13.92 -8.61 3.46
N VAL A 22 13.44 -7.38 3.58
CA VAL A 22 12.07 -6.97 3.23
C VAL A 22 12.11 -5.87 2.17
N THR A 23 11.28 -6.01 1.15
CA THR A 23 11.10 -4.97 0.12
C THR A 23 9.68 -4.42 0.20
N ILE A 24 9.55 -3.10 0.26
CA ILE A 24 8.29 -2.38 0.27
C ILE A 24 8.23 -1.44 -0.94
N ASN A 25 7.15 -1.50 -1.72
CA ASN A 25 6.88 -0.54 -2.78
C ASN A 25 6.25 0.73 -2.17
N SER A 26 6.77 1.91 -2.50
CA SER A 26 6.09 3.19 -2.17
C SER A 26 4.68 3.26 -2.76
N PHE A 27 4.46 2.65 -3.93
CA PHE A 27 3.12 2.53 -4.49
C PHE A 27 2.28 1.57 -3.65
N GLY A 28 1.24 2.11 -3.03
CA GLY A 28 0.36 1.41 -2.11
C GLY A 28 0.98 1.10 -0.75
N ALA A 29 2.20 1.57 -0.47
CA ALA A 29 3.02 1.14 0.66
C ALA A 29 3.02 -0.41 0.80
N GLU A 30 3.06 -1.12 -0.32
CA GLU A 30 2.81 -2.56 -0.40
C GLU A 30 4.07 -3.36 -0.06
N LEU A 31 3.96 -4.27 0.92
CA LEU A 31 4.96 -5.31 1.13
C LEU A 31 5.06 -6.21 -0.11
N ALA A 32 6.22 -6.19 -0.77
CA ALA A 32 6.46 -6.87 -2.03
C ALA A 32 7.30 -8.15 -1.88
N SER A 33 8.14 -8.23 -0.84
CA SER A 33 8.96 -9.41 -0.54
C SER A 33 9.31 -9.45 0.95
N ILE A 34 9.30 -10.64 1.53
CA ILE A 34 9.87 -10.94 2.84
C ILE A 34 10.72 -12.20 2.65
N ARG A 35 12.03 -12.04 2.67
CA ARG A 35 12.99 -13.12 2.46
C ARG A 35 13.73 -13.47 3.74
N GLY A 36 13.58 -14.71 4.19
CA GLY A 36 14.36 -15.28 5.29
C GLY A 36 15.78 -15.61 4.86
N LYS A 37 16.78 -15.05 5.53
CA LYS A 37 18.21 -15.17 5.16
C LYS A 37 18.82 -16.52 5.54
N GLU A 38 18.26 -17.22 6.52
CA GLU A 38 18.75 -18.53 6.98
C GLU A 38 18.58 -19.62 5.90
N THR A 39 17.46 -19.60 5.18
CA THR A 39 17.06 -20.64 4.22
C THR A 39 16.79 -20.11 2.82
N ASP A 40 17.06 -18.82 2.57
CA ASP A 40 16.72 -18.08 1.33
C ASP A 40 15.24 -18.22 0.92
N THR A 41 14.35 -18.34 1.91
CA THR A 41 12.92 -18.57 1.68
C THR A 41 12.17 -17.25 1.45
N GLU A 42 11.45 -17.14 0.34
CA GLU A 42 10.48 -16.07 0.11
C GLU A 42 9.14 -16.43 0.75
N TYR A 43 8.65 -15.57 1.64
CA TYR A 43 7.40 -15.80 2.37
C TYR A 43 6.18 -15.16 1.69
N LEU A 44 6.37 -14.12 0.87
CA LEU A 44 5.25 -13.47 0.18
C LEU A 44 5.01 -14.04 -1.21
N TRP A 45 3.74 -14.01 -1.61
CA TRP A 45 3.35 -14.30 -2.98
C TRP A 45 4.00 -13.31 -3.95
N ASN A 46 4.50 -13.81 -5.08
CA ASN A 46 5.32 -13.07 -6.05
C ASN A 46 4.54 -12.12 -6.99
N ALA A 47 3.25 -11.89 -6.73
CA ALA A 47 2.37 -11.08 -7.56
C ALA A 47 2.28 -11.54 -9.03
N ASP A 48 2.40 -12.86 -9.33
CA ASP A 48 2.21 -13.36 -10.69
C ASP A 48 0.81 -13.00 -11.20
N ALA A 49 0.77 -12.07 -12.16
CA ALA A 49 -0.44 -11.49 -12.71
C ALA A 49 -1.36 -12.50 -13.41
N LYS A 50 -0.84 -13.70 -13.75
CA LYS A 50 -1.66 -14.82 -14.22
C LYS A 50 -2.67 -15.27 -13.18
N PHE A 51 -2.32 -15.18 -11.89
CA PHE A 51 -3.16 -15.63 -10.78
C PHE A 51 -3.66 -14.47 -9.94
N TRP A 52 -2.74 -13.64 -9.44
CA TRP A 52 -3.06 -12.46 -8.63
C TRP A 52 -1.90 -11.47 -8.65
N LYS A 53 -2.16 -10.26 -9.19
CA LYS A 53 -1.14 -9.24 -9.50
C LYS A 53 -0.65 -8.39 -8.31
N ARG A 54 -0.89 -8.81 -7.08
CA ARG A 54 -0.55 -8.08 -5.84
C ARG A 54 0.02 -9.05 -4.83
N SER A 55 0.78 -8.57 -3.84
CA SER A 55 1.39 -9.40 -2.79
C SER A 55 0.68 -9.21 -1.46
N ALA A 56 0.62 -7.97 -0.97
CA ALA A 56 0.07 -7.63 0.33
C ALA A 56 -0.54 -6.21 0.31
N PRO A 57 -1.67 -6.00 -0.40
CA PRO A 57 -2.22 -4.67 -0.60
C PRO A 57 -2.81 -4.06 0.67
N VAL A 58 -2.56 -2.76 0.87
CA VAL A 58 -3.19 -1.95 1.91
C VAL A 58 -4.67 -1.69 1.57
N LEU A 59 -5.56 -1.94 2.52
CA LEU A 59 -7.02 -1.82 2.33
C LEU A 59 -7.55 -0.61 3.11
N PHE A 60 -7.66 0.54 2.44
CA PHE A 60 -8.16 1.78 3.03
C PHE A 60 -8.87 2.64 1.98
N PRO A 61 -10.00 3.30 2.31
CA PRO A 61 -10.64 3.39 3.64
C PRO A 61 -11.65 2.28 3.95
N PHE A 62 -11.78 1.28 3.09
CA PHE A 62 -12.73 0.18 3.28
C PHE A 62 -12.07 -1.17 3.10
N VAL A 63 -12.56 -2.16 3.83
CA VAL A 63 -12.23 -3.58 3.64
C VAL A 63 -13.40 -4.26 2.92
N GLY A 64 -13.10 -5.05 1.89
CA GLY A 64 -14.11 -5.75 1.08
C GLY A 64 -14.76 -4.86 0.03
N SER A 65 -15.97 -5.21 -0.41
CA SER A 65 -16.75 -4.43 -1.38
C SER A 65 -17.98 -3.84 -0.72
N LEU A 66 -18.33 -2.61 -1.13
CA LEU A 66 -19.60 -2.01 -0.78
C LEU A 66 -20.71 -2.52 -1.69
N LYS A 67 -21.93 -2.62 -1.15
CA LYS A 67 -23.14 -2.88 -1.94
C LYS A 67 -23.28 -1.78 -2.98
N ASN A 68 -23.58 -2.15 -4.22
CA ASN A 68 -23.69 -1.21 -5.36
C ASN A 68 -22.44 -0.35 -5.64
N LYS A 69 -21.28 -0.66 -5.04
CA LYS A 69 -20.03 0.11 -5.18
C LYS A 69 -20.13 1.57 -4.72
N GLU A 70 -20.98 1.85 -3.72
CA GLU A 70 -21.15 3.18 -3.16
C GLU A 70 -21.42 3.14 -1.65
N TYR A 71 -21.27 4.29 -1.00
CA TYR A 71 -21.72 4.54 0.36
C TYR A 71 -22.28 5.96 0.47
N HIS A 72 -22.98 6.23 1.58
CA HIS A 72 -23.60 7.52 1.83
C HIS A 72 -22.92 8.20 3.01
N TYR A 73 -22.60 9.47 2.85
CA TYR A 73 -22.06 10.32 3.91
C TYR A 73 -22.73 11.70 3.82
N GLU A 74 -23.25 12.20 4.94
CA GLU A 74 -24.00 13.46 5.02
C GLU A 74 -25.10 13.59 3.95
N GLY A 75 -25.83 12.50 3.71
CA GLY A 75 -26.93 12.46 2.73
C GLY A 75 -26.51 12.40 1.26
N LYS A 76 -25.20 12.37 0.96
CA LYS A 76 -24.67 12.28 -0.42
C LYS A 76 -24.06 10.90 -0.68
N ALA A 77 -24.32 10.34 -1.86
CA ALA A 77 -23.71 9.11 -2.34
C ALA A 77 -22.29 9.37 -2.89
N TYR A 78 -21.38 8.46 -2.59
CA TYR A 78 -19.99 8.48 -3.06
C TYR A 78 -19.59 7.11 -3.63
N PRO A 79 -18.98 7.06 -4.82
CA PRO A 79 -18.51 5.81 -5.39
C PRO A 79 -17.27 5.32 -4.64
N MET A 80 -17.16 4.00 -4.47
CA MET A 80 -16.00 3.38 -3.85
C MET A 80 -15.70 2.00 -4.43
N GLY A 81 -14.45 1.82 -4.86
CA GLY A 81 -13.94 0.54 -5.32
C GLY A 81 -13.80 -0.47 -4.18
N GLN A 82 -13.68 -1.75 -4.54
CA GLN A 82 -13.34 -2.79 -3.57
C GLN A 82 -12.01 -2.44 -2.88
N HIS A 83 -11.95 -2.65 -1.56
CA HIS A 83 -10.79 -2.40 -0.70
C HIS A 83 -10.30 -0.94 -0.65
N GLY A 84 -11.16 0.01 -1.06
CA GLY A 84 -10.79 1.42 -1.12
C GLY A 84 -9.77 1.75 -2.21
N PHE A 85 -8.96 2.77 -1.99
CA PHE A 85 -8.06 3.35 -2.99
C PHE A 85 -6.57 3.37 -2.59
N ALA A 86 -6.22 3.14 -1.32
CA ALA A 86 -4.83 3.33 -0.85
C ALA A 86 -3.80 2.50 -1.65
N ARG A 87 -4.06 1.22 -1.91
CA ARG A 87 -3.20 0.33 -2.73
C ARG A 87 -2.98 0.77 -4.19
N ASP A 88 -3.66 1.82 -4.64
CA ASP A 88 -3.62 2.37 -6.00
C ASP A 88 -3.02 3.80 -6.01
N MET A 89 -2.33 4.19 -4.95
CA MET A 89 -1.77 5.54 -4.76
C MET A 89 -0.31 5.48 -4.33
N GLU A 90 0.46 6.50 -4.74
CA GLU A 90 1.83 6.69 -4.30
C GLU A 90 1.87 7.25 -2.87
N PHE A 91 2.64 6.61 -1.98
CA PHE A 91 2.90 7.12 -0.64
C PHE A 91 4.23 7.87 -0.63
N ALA A 92 4.32 8.94 0.16
CA ALA A 92 5.60 9.55 0.49
C ALA A 92 6.36 8.64 1.46
N VAL A 93 7.68 8.53 1.29
CA VAL A 93 8.57 7.88 2.27
C VAL A 93 9.02 8.94 3.26
N ASP A 94 8.52 8.86 4.49
CA ASP A 94 8.80 9.82 5.56
C ASP A 94 10.11 9.48 6.29
N VAL A 95 10.33 8.18 6.53
CA VAL A 95 11.49 7.64 7.25
C VAL A 95 11.99 6.40 6.53
N GLN A 96 13.31 6.25 6.45
CA GLN A 96 13.97 5.03 6.01
C GLN A 96 15.28 4.84 6.79
N THR A 97 15.39 3.74 7.52
CA THR A 97 16.62 3.25 8.13
C THR A 97 16.94 1.85 7.59
N ALA A 98 17.91 1.15 8.19
CA ALA A 98 18.17 -0.24 7.83
C ALA A 98 17.02 -1.18 8.24
N THR A 99 16.29 -0.87 9.31
CA THR A 99 15.30 -1.77 9.91
C THR A 99 13.92 -1.16 10.07
N GLU A 100 13.73 0.11 9.70
CA GLU A 100 12.46 0.83 9.85
C GLU A 100 12.14 1.66 8.61
N ALA A 101 10.88 1.69 8.19
CA ALA A 101 10.39 2.63 7.20
C ALA A 101 8.98 3.12 7.52
N TRP A 102 8.73 4.41 7.31
CA TRP A 102 7.40 5.02 7.44
C TRP A 102 6.95 5.64 6.13
N PHE A 103 5.69 5.42 5.80
CA PHE A 103 5.04 5.91 4.59
C PHE A 103 3.83 6.77 4.96
N SER A 104 3.56 7.83 4.21
CA SER A 104 2.36 8.65 4.37
C SER A 104 1.56 8.85 3.09
N LEU A 105 0.23 8.79 3.21
CA LEU A 105 -0.72 9.20 2.19
C LEU A 105 -1.65 10.26 2.75
N HIS A 106 -1.60 11.45 2.17
CA HIS A 106 -2.44 12.58 2.53
C HIS A 106 -3.69 12.64 1.63
N SER A 107 -4.80 13.10 2.20
CA SER A 107 -5.98 13.47 1.42
C SER A 107 -5.64 14.53 0.37
N ASN A 108 -6.10 14.31 -0.85
CA ASN A 108 -6.04 15.24 -1.97
C ASN A 108 -7.41 15.34 -2.67
N GLU A 109 -7.51 16.17 -3.70
CA GLU A 109 -8.76 16.35 -4.46
C GLU A 109 -9.32 15.04 -5.04
N GLU A 110 -8.46 14.14 -5.55
CA GLU A 110 -8.87 12.84 -6.09
C GLU A 110 -9.49 11.95 -5.01
N THR A 111 -8.89 11.91 -3.82
CA THR A 111 -9.41 11.11 -2.70
C THR A 111 -10.69 11.72 -2.15
N LYS A 112 -10.78 13.05 -2.02
CA LYS A 112 -11.97 13.75 -1.50
C LYS A 112 -13.19 13.61 -2.40
N ALA A 113 -12.99 13.41 -3.70
CA ALA A 113 -14.06 13.09 -4.62
C ALA A 113 -14.73 11.73 -4.30
N LYS A 114 -14.02 10.80 -3.67
CA LYS A 114 -14.48 9.43 -3.31
C LYS A 114 -14.72 9.26 -1.81
N TYR A 115 -14.00 10.01 -0.98
CA TYR A 115 -13.96 9.96 0.48
C TYR A 115 -13.77 11.37 1.04
N PRO A 116 -14.86 12.10 1.33
CA PRO A 116 -14.86 13.56 1.54
C PRO A 116 -14.33 13.98 2.92
N LEU A 117 -13.30 13.29 3.42
CA LEU A 117 -12.65 13.58 4.69
C LEU A 117 -11.19 13.94 4.46
N GLU A 118 -10.67 14.84 5.29
CA GLU A 118 -9.23 15.03 5.43
C GLU A 118 -8.64 13.84 6.17
N PHE A 119 -7.51 13.34 5.70
CA PHE A 119 -6.79 12.25 6.37
C PHE A 119 -5.29 12.30 6.12
N ILE A 120 -4.55 11.67 7.04
CA ILE A 120 -3.18 11.23 6.82
C ILE A 120 -3.15 9.76 7.24
N LEU A 121 -2.93 8.87 6.27
CA LEU A 121 -2.71 7.45 6.53
C LEU A 121 -1.20 7.23 6.64
N LYS A 122 -0.74 6.81 7.82
CA LYS A 122 0.66 6.44 8.06
C LYS A 122 0.80 4.93 8.20
N ILE A 123 1.81 4.37 7.56
CA ILE A 123 2.13 2.94 7.59
C ILE A 123 3.60 2.79 7.94
N GLY A 124 3.87 2.11 9.05
CA GLY A 124 5.22 1.79 9.51
C GLY A 124 5.51 0.30 9.32
N TYR A 125 6.75 0.00 8.95
CA TYR A 125 7.32 -1.34 8.92
C TYR A 125 8.61 -1.34 9.74
N GLU A 126 8.76 -2.28 10.66
CA GLU A 126 9.92 -2.36 11.55
C GLU A 126 10.40 -3.81 11.70
N LEU A 127 11.70 -4.04 11.57
CA LEU A 127 12.31 -5.35 11.74
C LEU A 127 12.87 -5.52 13.16
N GLU A 128 12.34 -6.49 13.91
CA GLU A 128 12.87 -6.92 15.21
C GLU A 128 13.17 -8.42 15.19
N GLY A 129 14.45 -8.79 15.09
CA GLY A 129 14.83 -10.20 14.96
C GLY A 129 14.21 -10.87 13.72
N LYS A 130 13.29 -11.82 13.93
CA LYS A 130 12.54 -12.53 12.87
C LYS A 130 11.13 -11.97 12.66
N ASP A 131 10.78 -10.89 13.33
CA ASP A 131 9.47 -10.24 13.26
C ASP A 131 9.52 -9.01 12.33
N LEU A 132 8.37 -8.70 11.73
CA LEU A 132 8.08 -7.53 10.88
C LEU A 132 6.77 -6.87 11.31
#